data_AF-A0A7X7BX53-F1
#
_entry.id   AF-A0A7X7BX53-F1
#
_cell.length_a   1.000
_cell.length_b   1.000
_cell.length_c   1.000
_cell.angle_alpha   90.00
_cell.angle_beta   90.00
_cell.angle_gamma   90.00
#
_symmetry.space_group_name_H-M   'P 1'
#
loop_
_entity.id
_entity.type
_entity.pdbx_description
1 polymer ?
#
loop_
_entity_poly.entity_id
_entity_poly.type
_entity_poly.pdbx_seq_one_letter_code
_entity_poly.pdbx_strand_id
1 'polypeptide(L)'
;MEISIVLIALGALIFCSHIFNSAFSKTRIPNVLLLMISGLLVGPIFGWVSPSDLGKVGSVFTTVTLICILFQSGTSLDLKTLYRSIGPASFITVLNFIVMMAIGVILGLLMLKLNVIQSCFLGAALGGTSAAVVIPMVNQLKP
;
A
#
# COMPACT_ATOMS: atom_id res chain seq x y z
N MET A 1 29.52 16.27 -20.60
CA MET A 1 28.07 16.24 -20.90
C MET A 1 27.33 15.21 -20.03
N GLU A 2 27.84 13.98 -19.90
CA GLU A 2 27.31 12.93 -19.01
C GLU A 2 27.20 13.33 -17.53
N ILE A 3 28.26 13.90 -16.94
CA ILE A 3 28.32 14.24 -15.51
C ILE A 3 27.31 15.35 -15.13
N SER A 4 27.11 16.32 -16.02
CA SER A 4 26.16 17.41 -15.80
C SER A 4 24.72 16.91 -15.76
N ILE A 5 24.36 15.97 -16.64
CA ILE A 5 23.03 15.34 -16.66
C ILE A 5 22.82 14.52 -15.39
N VAL A 6 23.83 13.77 -14.95
CA VAL A 6 23.76 13.01 -13.69
C VAL A 6 23.57 13.94 -12.49
N LEU A 7 24.30 15.05 -12.42
CA LEU A 7 24.15 16.03 -11.34
C LEU A 7 22.78 16.71 -11.34
N ILE A 8 22.25 17.06 -12.53
CA ILE A 8 20.91 17.64 -12.66
C ILE A 8 19.84 16.62 -12.25
N ALA A 9 19.96 15.37 -12.69
CA ALA A 9 19.04 14.30 -12.32
C ALA A 9 19.07 14.02 -10.81
N LEU A 10 20.26 13.94 -10.21
CA LEU A 10 20.42 13.73 -8.78
C LEU A 10 19.86 14.91 -7.97
N GLY A 11 20.13 16.14 -8.41
CA GLY A 11 19.58 17.35 -7.82
C GLY A 11 18.05 17.38 -7.88
N ALA A 12 17.46 17.05 -9.03
CA ALA A 12 16.01 16.96 -9.20
C ALA A 12 15.40 15.87 -8.32
N LEU A 13 16.07 14.73 -8.16
CA LEU A 13 15.62 13.60 -7.35
C LEU A 13 15.62 13.98 -5.86
N ILE A 14 16.70 14.60 -5.37
CA ILE A 14 16.81 15.11 -3.99
C ILE A 14 15.75 16.19 -3.74
N PHE A 15 15.55 17.11 -4.68
CA PHE A 15 14.57 18.19 -4.55
C PHE A 15 13.13 17.64 -4.54
N CYS A 16 12.80 16.70 -5.41
CA CYS A 16 11.53 15.99 -5.37
C CYS A 16 11.34 15.27 -4.03
N SER A 17 12.35 14.53 -3.55
CA SER A 17 12.27 13.87 -2.26
C SER A 17 11.99 14.84 -1.12
N HIS A 18 12.56 16.06 -1.15
CA HIS A 18 12.34 17.07 -0.13
C HIS A 18 10.95 17.71 -0.23
N ILE A 19 10.45 17.97 -1.44
CA ILE A 19 9.07 18.45 -1.67
C ILE A 19 8.06 17.40 -1.20
N PHE A 20 8.25 16.14 -1.57
CA PHE A 20 7.39 15.04 -1.12
C PHE A 20 7.41 14.91 0.41
N ASN A 21 8.59 14.99 1.03
CA ASN A 21 8.72 14.90 2.48
C ASN A 21 8.16 16.13 3.22
N SER A 22 8.23 17.32 2.64
CA SER A 22 7.64 18.55 3.21
C SER A 22 6.12 18.62 3.02
N ALA A 23 5.61 18.17 1.87
CA ALA A 23 4.18 17.94 1.67
C ALA A 23 3.65 16.90 2.68
N PHE A 24 4.45 15.87 2.97
CA PHE A 24 4.13 14.83 3.94
C PHE A 24 4.08 15.34 5.38
N SER A 25 5.06 16.14 5.83
CA SER A 25 5.11 16.63 7.21
C SER A 25 3.95 17.58 7.55
N LYS A 26 3.40 18.29 6.57
CA LYS A 26 2.34 19.29 6.78
C LYS A 26 0.93 18.75 6.62
N THR A 27 0.72 17.68 5.84
CA THR A 27 -0.63 17.17 5.53
C THR A 27 -1.11 16.03 6.44
N ARG A 28 -0.22 15.32 7.16
CA ARG A 28 -0.56 14.10 7.92
C ARG A 28 -1.26 13.01 7.08
N ILE A 29 -1.24 13.12 5.74
CA ILE A 29 -1.90 12.18 4.83
C ILE A 29 -0.95 10.98 4.62
N PRO A 30 -1.44 9.73 4.74
CA PRO A 30 -0.66 8.54 4.40
C PRO A 30 -0.05 8.61 2.99
N ASN A 31 1.23 8.28 2.87
CA ASN A 31 1.97 8.27 1.59
C ASN A 31 1.24 7.51 0.48
N VAL A 32 0.54 6.42 0.84
CA VAL A 32 -0.21 5.59 -0.11
C VAL A 32 -1.32 6.38 -0.82
N LEU A 33 -2.01 7.30 -0.14
CA LEU A 33 -3.08 8.09 -0.76
C LEU A 33 -2.52 9.07 -1.79
N LEU A 34 -1.40 9.74 -1.48
CA LEU A 34 -0.75 10.65 -2.42
C LEU A 34 -0.23 9.92 -3.65
N LEU A 35 0.38 8.74 -3.46
CA LEU A 35 0.82 7.88 -4.56
C LEU A 35 -0.38 7.46 -5.43
N MET A 36 -1.50 7.06 -4.83
CA MET A 36 -2.71 6.69 -5.55
C MET A 36 -3.29 7.86 -6.36
N ILE A 37 -3.38 9.05 -5.77
CA ILE A 37 -3.86 10.26 -6.47
C ILE A 37 -2.92 10.62 -7.62
N SER A 38 -1.60 10.57 -7.40
CA SER A 38 -0.64 10.85 -8.47
C SER A 38 -0.75 9.86 -9.63
N GLY A 39 -0.96 8.57 -9.34
CA GLY A 39 -1.20 7.54 -10.36
C GLY A 39 -2.52 7.75 -11.11
N LEU A 40 -3.58 8.18 -10.41
CA LEU A 40 -4.86 8.53 -11.04
C LEU A 40 -4.73 9.73 -11.97
N LEU A 41 -3.98 10.75 -11.55
CA LEU A 41 -3.70 11.94 -12.37
C LEU A 41 -2.93 11.56 -13.62
N VAL A 42 -1.78 10.91 -13.48
CA VAL A 42 -0.88 10.55 -14.60
C VAL A 42 -1.53 9.53 -15.55
N GLY A 43 -2.31 8.59 -15.01
CA GLY A 43 -2.96 7.53 -15.77
C GLY A 43 -4.27 7.98 -16.40
N PRO A 44 -5.44 7.65 -15.82
CA PRO A 44 -6.73 7.85 -16.46
C PRO A 44 -7.15 9.32 -16.65
N ILE A 45 -6.63 10.27 -15.86
CA ILE A 45 -7.04 11.69 -15.96
C ILE A 45 -6.29 12.42 -17.09
N PHE A 46 -4.95 12.39 -17.07
CA PHE A 46 -4.12 13.06 -18.09
C PHE A 46 -3.78 12.17 -19.29
N GLY A 47 -3.93 10.85 -19.17
CA GLY A 47 -3.66 9.90 -20.26
C GLY A 47 -2.19 9.76 -20.63
N TRP A 48 -1.26 10.17 -19.77
CA TRP A 48 0.18 10.11 -20.06
C TRP A 48 0.74 8.70 -20.01
N VAL A 49 0.15 7.82 -19.21
CA VAL A 49 0.57 6.43 -19.04
C VAL A 49 -0.65 5.51 -19.04
N SER A 50 -0.59 4.46 -19.84
CA SER A 50 -1.58 3.38 -19.88
C SER A 50 -1.05 2.09 -19.25
N PRO A 51 -1.91 1.19 -18.76
CA PRO A 51 -1.49 -0.13 -18.28
C PRO A 51 -0.73 -0.94 -19.35
N SER A 52 -1.02 -0.72 -20.63
CA SER A 52 -0.30 -1.34 -21.76
C SER A 52 1.14 -0.87 -21.90
N ASP A 53 1.44 0.38 -21.55
CA ASP A 53 2.81 0.94 -21.64
C ASP A 53 3.77 0.27 -20.64
N LEU A 54 3.22 -0.20 -19.52
CA LEU A 54 3.97 -0.98 -18.55
C LEU A 54 4.25 -2.40 -19.08
N GLY A 55 3.37 -2.96 -19.91
CA GLY A 55 3.55 -4.26 -20.57
C GLY A 55 4.00 -5.37 -19.62
N LYS A 56 4.89 -6.26 -20.11
CA LYS A 56 5.47 -7.34 -19.29
C LYS A 56 6.38 -6.81 -18.17
N VAL A 57 7.01 -5.66 -18.38
CA VAL A 57 7.91 -5.03 -17.40
C VAL A 57 7.15 -4.62 -16.15
N GLY A 58 5.93 -4.12 -16.30
CA GLY A 58 5.03 -3.77 -15.21
C GLY A 58 4.74 -4.94 -14.28
N SER A 59 4.39 -6.10 -14.85
CA SER A 59 4.14 -7.30 -14.05
C SER A 59 5.37 -7.73 -13.26
N VAL A 60 6.55 -7.73 -13.89
CA VAL A 60 7.81 -8.07 -13.20
C VAL A 60 8.08 -7.07 -12.08
N PHE A 61 7.89 -5.78 -12.34
CA PHE A 61 8.09 -4.72 -11.37
C PHE A 61 7.14 -4.86 -10.18
N THR A 62 5.84 -5.14 -10.39
CA THR A 62 4.87 -5.38 -9.31
C THR A 62 5.26 -6.60 -8.48
N THR A 63 5.69 -7.70 -9.11
CA THR A 63 6.13 -8.90 -8.39
C THR A 63 7.38 -8.63 -7.55
N VAL A 64 8.40 -7.98 -8.12
CA VAL A 64 9.63 -7.62 -7.38
C VAL A 64 9.30 -6.66 -6.24
N THR A 65 8.43 -5.68 -6.47
CA THR A 65 7.98 -4.73 -5.43
C THR A 65 7.28 -5.47 -4.29
N LEU A 66 6.38 -6.41 -4.60
CA LEU A 66 5.69 -7.21 -3.59
C LEU A 66 6.69 -8.05 -2.78
N ILE A 67 7.64 -8.71 -3.45
CA ILE A 67 8.71 -9.47 -2.78
C ILE A 67 9.50 -8.58 -1.82
N CYS A 68 9.94 -7.39 -2.28
CA CYS A 68 10.67 -6.45 -1.45
C CYS A 68 9.86 -5.97 -0.25
N ILE A 69 8.56 -5.64 -0.43
CA ILE A 69 7.67 -5.21 0.66
C ILE A 69 7.49 -6.32 1.69
N LEU A 70 7.24 -7.56 1.23
CA LEU A 70 7.08 -8.72 2.12
C LEU A 70 8.38 -9.06 2.86
N PHE A 71 9.52 -8.97 2.18
CA PHE A 71 10.83 -9.19 2.77
C PHE A 71 11.18 -8.13 3.82
N GLN A 72 10.95 -6.85 3.52
CA GLN A 72 11.15 -5.75 4.47
C GLN A 72 10.24 -5.91 5.69
N SER A 73 8.96 -6.24 5.47
CA SER A 73 8.01 -6.47 6.55
C SER A 73 8.45 -7.63 7.45
N GLY A 74 8.90 -8.74 6.84
CA GLY A 74 9.40 -9.92 7.57
C GLY A 74 10.70 -9.66 8.33
N THR A 75 11.64 -8.90 7.77
CA THR A 75 12.92 -8.57 8.45
C THR A 75 12.76 -7.54 9.57
N SER A 76 11.74 -6.68 9.48
CA SER A 76 11.38 -5.73 10.55
C SER A 76 10.59 -6.36 11.71
N LEU A 77 10.17 -7.63 11.57
CA LEU A 77 9.37 -8.32 12.57
C LEU A 77 10.22 -8.79 13.74
N ASP A 78 9.94 -8.31 14.95
CA ASP A 78 10.56 -8.82 16.17
C ASP A 78 9.91 -10.15 16.59
N LEU A 79 10.62 -11.26 16.34
CA LEU A 79 10.18 -12.62 16.67
C LEU A 79 9.93 -12.82 18.18
N LYS A 80 10.66 -12.11 19.05
CA LYS A 80 10.49 -12.22 20.51
C LYS A 80 9.18 -11.58 20.94
N THR A 81 8.87 -10.40 20.40
CA THR A 81 7.58 -9.72 20.62
C THR A 81 6.44 -10.51 20.01
N LEU A 82 6.63 -11.06 18.80
CA LEU A 82 5.66 -11.94 18.15
C LEU A 82 5.29 -13.12 19.06
N TYR A 83 6.27 -13.90 19.54
CA TYR A 83 5.99 -15.08 20.37
C TYR A 83 5.25 -14.73 21.66
N ARG A 84 5.56 -13.57 22.28
CA ARG A 84 4.89 -13.11 23.50
C ARG A 84 3.45 -12.66 23.26
N SER A 85 3.16 -12.14 22.08
CA SER A 85 1.87 -11.53 21.75
C SER A 85 0.99 -12.39 20.83
N ILE A 86 1.49 -13.51 20.31
CA ILE A 86 0.85 -14.30 19.24
C ILE A 86 -0.54 -14.82 19.64
N GLY A 87 -0.76 -15.24 20.90
CA GLY A 87 -2.03 -15.81 21.32
C GLY A 87 -3.20 -14.82 21.17
N PRO A 88 -3.24 -13.74 21.97
CA PRO A 88 -4.27 -12.71 21.86
C PRO A 88 -4.29 -12.03 20.48
N ALA A 89 -3.12 -11.77 19.88
CA ALA A 89 -3.04 -11.10 18.58
C ALA A 89 -3.63 -11.96 17.45
N SER A 90 -3.40 -13.27 17.46
CA SER A 90 -3.95 -14.17 16.44
C SER A 90 -5.47 -14.24 16.52
N PHE A 91 -6.03 -14.32 17.73
CA PHE A 91 -7.48 -14.32 17.90
C PHE A 91 -8.12 -13.04 17.35
N ILE A 92 -7.58 -11.87 17.70
CA ILE A 92 -8.05 -10.58 17.19
C ILE A 92 -7.92 -10.51 15.66
N THR A 93 -6.80 -10.98 15.11
CA THR A 93 -6.53 -10.94 13.66
C THR A 93 -7.48 -11.84 12.90
N VAL A 94 -7.69 -13.08 13.36
CA VAL A 94 -8.62 -14.03 12.71
C VAL A 94 -10.06 -13.52 12.80
N LEU A 95 -10.47 -13.02 13.97
CA LEU A 95 -11.81 -12.45 14.15
C LEU A 95 -12.02 -11.25 13.22
N ASN A 96 -11.05 -10.33 13.17
CA ASN A 96 -11.10 -9.18 12.28
C ASN A 96 -11.21 -9.61 10.81
N PHE A 97 -10.38 -10.57 10.39
CA PHE A 97 -10.40 -11.06 9.02
C PHE A 97 -11.73 -11.69 8.64
N ILE A 98 -12.29 -12.56 9.49
CA ILE A 98 -13.59 -13.20 9.23
C ILE A 98 -14.71 -12.17 9.17
N VAL A 99 -14.74 -11.22 10.10
CA VAL A 99 -15.75 -10.15 10.13
C VAL A 99 -15.66 -9.29 8.87
N MET A 100 -14.46 -8.83 8.52
CA MET A 100 -14.25 -8.01 7.32
C MET A 100 -14.55 -8.76 6.03
N MET A 101 -14.19 -10.06 5.97
CA MET A 101 -14.53 -10.92 4.85
C MET A 101 -16.04 -11.08 4.70
N ALA A 102 -16.77 -11.34 5.78
CA ALA A 102 -18.22 -11.46 5.77
C ALA A 102 -18.89 -10.15 5.29
N ILE A 103 -18.45 -9.01 5.82
CA ILE A 103 -18.94 -7.68 5.39
C ILE A 103 -18.67 -7.47 3.90
N GLY A 104 -17.45 -7.75 3.43
CA GLY A 104 -17.08 -7.59 2.02
C GLY A 104 -17.88 -8.51 1.08
N VAL A 105 -18.16 -9.74 1.50
CA VAL A 105 -19.02 -10.68 0.74
C VAL A 105 -20.44 -10.16 0.65
N ILE A 106 -21.02 -9.72 1.77
CA ILE A 106 -22.39 -9.19 1.81
C ILE A 106 -22.52 -7.95 0.92
N LEU A 107 -21.55 -7.02 1.01
CA LEU A 107 -21.53 -5.83 0.15
C LEU A 107 -21.36 -6.20 -1.33
N GLY A 108 -20.48 -7.16 -1.65
CA GLY A 108 -20.27 -7.64 -3.00
C GLY A 108 -21.53 -8.24 -3.63
N LEU A 109 -22.26 -9.05 -2.89
CA LEU A 109 -23.50 -9.70 -3.35
C LEU A 109 -24.66 -8.70 -3.48
N LEU A 110 -24.89 -7.87 -2.46
CA LEU A 110 -26.08 -7.02 -2.40
C LEU A 110 -25.93 -5.70 -3.15
N MET A 111 -24.77 -5.04 -3.03
CA MET A 111 -24.56 -3.71 -3.62
C MET A 111 -23.93 -3.77 -5.00
N LEU A 112 -22.89 -4.59 -5.17
CA LEU A 112 -22.15 -4.68 -6.44
C LEU A 112 -22.69 -5.75 -7.40
N LYS A 113 -23.65 -6.57 -6.96
CA LYS A 113 -24.24 -7.69 -7.74
C LYS A 113 -23.17 -8.65 -8.30
N LEU A 114 -22.10 -8.87 -7.54
CA LEU A 114 -21.01 -9.77 -7.90
C LEU A 114 -21.41 -11.23 -7.65
N ASN A 115 -20.77 -12.17 -8.36
CA ASN A 115 -20.93 -13.60 -8.04
C ASN A 115 -20.26 -13.95 -6.71
N VAL A 116 -20.67 -15.07 -6.10
CA VAL A 116 -20.15 -15.52 -4.79
C VAL A 116 -18.63 -15.53 -4.73
N ILE A 117 -17.98 -16.09 -5.76
CA ILE A 117 -16.50 -16.16 -5.84
C ILE A 117 -15.87 -14.77 -5.85
N GLN A 118 -16.40 -13.84 -6.65
CA GLN A 118 -15.90 -12.47 -6.76
C GLN A 118 -16.10 -11.70 -5.45
N SER A 119 -17.25 -11.89 -4.80
CA SER A 119 -17.54 -11.31 -3.49
C SER A 119 -16.62 -11.87 -2.40
N CYS A 120 -16.27 -13.16 -2.45
CA CYS A 120 -15.26 -13.76 -1.58
C CYS A 120 -13.88 -13.15 -1.80
N PHE A 121 -13.47 -12.94 -3.07
CA PHE A 121 -12.22 -12.23 -3.38
C PHE A 121 -12.21 -10.81 -2.83
N LEU A 122 -13.32 -10.06 -2.98
CA LEU A 122 -13.45 -8.71 -2.43
C LEU A 122 -13.33 -8.73 -0.91
N GLY A 123 -14.05 -9.62 -0.23
CA GLY A 123 -13.98 -9.77 1.23
C GLY A 123 -12.58 -10.14 1.71
N ALA A 124 -11.90 -11.08 1.04
CA ALA A 124 -10.53 -11.46 1.37
C ALA A 124 -9.54 -10.31 1.18
N ALA A 125 -9.68 -9.53 0.11
CA ALA A 125 -8.83 -8.38 -0.15
C ALA A 125 -9.01 -7.27 0.90
N LEU A 126 -10.26 -7.01 1.32
CA LEU A 126 -10.59 -6.02 2.35
C LEU A 126 -10.23 -6.47 3.78
N GLY A 127 -10.17 -7.79 4.03
CA GLY A 127 -9.79 -8.34 5.33
C GLY A 127 -8.32 -8.15 5.69
N GLY A 128 -7.46 -7.84 4.71
CA GLY A 128 -6.05 -7.55 4.96
C GLY A 128 -5.84 -6.17 5.59
N THR A 129 -5.12 -6.09 6.71
CA THR A 129 -4.74 -4.82 7.33
C THR A 129 -3.40 -4.31 6.78
N SER A 130 -3.31 -3.02 6.45
CA SER A 130 -2.06 -2.41 5.96
C SER A 130 -1.24 -1.83 7.12
N ALA A 131 -0.26 -2.61 7.60
CA ALA A 131 0.66 -2.17 8.65
C ALA A 131 1.41 -0.88 8.28
N ALA A 132 1.72 -0.70 6.99
CA ALA A 132 2.39 0.50 6.46
C ALA A 132 1.59 1.80 6.65
N VAL A 133 0.27 1.71 6.81
CA VAL A 133 -0.61 2.87 7.05
C VAL A 133 -0.97 2.99 8.53
N VAL A 134 -1.27 1.87 9.19
CA VAL A 134 -1.75 1.86 10.59
C VAL A 134 -0.62 2.25 11.56
N ILE A 135 0.60 1.74 11.38
CA ILE A 135 1.73 2.02 12.28
C ILE A 135 2.05 3.52 12.37
N PRO A 136 2.23 4.26 11.26
CA PRO A 136 2.49 5.70 11.35
C PRO A 136 1.29 6.49 11.87
N MET A 137 0.04 6.03 11.67
CA MET A 137 -1.14 6.66 12.26
C MET A 137 -1.19 6.48 13.78
N VAL A 138 -0.92 5.27 14.29
CA VAL A 138 -0.92 4.99 15.74
C VAL A 138 0.21 5.73 16.46
N ASN A 139 1.38 5.85 15.83
CA ASN A 139 2.50 6.61 16.40
C ASN A 139 2.21 8.12 16.49
N GLN A 140 1.34 8.65 15.63
CA GLN A 140 0.89 10.06 15.69
C GLN A 140 -0.16 10.31 16.79
N LEU A 141 -0.76 9.25 17.34
CA LEU A 141 -1.76 9.31 18.41
C LEU A 141 -1.16 9.18 19.82
N LYS A 142 0.14 8.87 19.95
CA LYS A 142 0.81 8.90 21.24
C LYS A 142 1.00 10.37 21.67
N PRO A 143 0.59 10.75 22.90
CA PRO A 143 0.84 12.08 23.44
C PRO A 143 2.34 12.36 23.61
#